data_AF-A0AAW6Y2Q4-F1
#
_entry.id   AF-A0AAW6Y2Q4-F1
#
_cell.length_a   1.000
_cell.length_b   1.000
_cell.length_c   1.000
_cell.angle_alpha   90.00
_cell.angle_beta   90.00
_cell.angle_gamma   90.00
#
_symmetry.space_group_name_H-M   'P 1'
#
loop_
_entity.id
_entity.type
_entity.pdbx_description
1 polymer ?
#
loop_
_entity_poly.entity_id
_entity_poly.type
_entity_poly.pdbx_seq_one_letter_code
_entity_poly.pdbx_strand_id
1 'polypeptide(L)' 'MDVRNKIKQIRLQSLLSQQDFAKQINVSFCTVNRWENGKAIPNYKALSDIKDFCKKKGIAFDIDIIHAEENK' A
#
# COMPACT_ATOMS: atom_id res chain seq x y z
N MET A 1 10.77 -6.21 -6.26
CA MET A 1 9.34 -6.60 -6.18
C MET A 1 8.50 -5.36 -6.50
N ASP A 2 7.43 -5.48 -7.28
CA ASP A 2 6.56 -4.35 -7.65
C ASP A 2 5.77 -3.79 -6.44
N VAL A 3 5.55 -2.47 -6.41
CA VAL A 3 4.83 -1.71 -5.37
C VAL A 3 3.46 -2.32 -5.09
N ARG A 4 2.73 -2.74 -6.13
CA ARG A 4 1.40 -3.38 -5.97
C ARG A 4 1.47 -4.64 -5.09
N ASN A 5 2.51 -5.45 -5.27
CA ASN A 5 2.68 -6.71 -4.57
C ASN A 5 3.06 -6.46 -3.11
N LYS A 6 3.91 -5.46 -2.85
CA LYS A 6 4.29 -5.05 -1.49
C LYS A 6 3.10 -4.55 -0.68
N ILE A 7 2.25 -3.70 -1.26
CA ILE A 7 1.03 -3.21 -0.60
C ILE A 7 0.10 -4.38 -0.26
N LYS A 8 -0.13 -5.29 -1.23
CA LYS A 8 -0.94 -6.49 -1.02
C LYS A 8 -0.37 -7.39 0.08
N GLN A 9 0.95 -7.56 0.13
CA GLN A 9 1.62 -8.35 1.18
C GLN A 9 1.44 -7.73 2.56
N ILE A 10 1.67 -6.43 2.71
CA ILE A 10 1.47 -5.70 3.98
C ILE A 10 0.03 -5.93 4.50
N ARG A 11 -0.96 -5.80 3.61
CA ARG A 11 -2.37 -6.02 3.96
C ARG A 11 -2.63 -7.47 4.38
N LEU A 12 -2.14 -8.45 3.61
CA LEU A 12 -2.38 -9.86 3.89
C LEU A 12 -1.67 -10.32 5.17
N GLN A 13 -0.45 -9.84 5.45
CA GLN A 13 0.24 -10.08 6.73
C GLN A 13 -0.52 -9.50 7.92
N SER A 14 -1.32 -8.45 7.69
CA SER A 14 -2.18 -7.85 8.71
C SER A 14 -3.54 -8.54 8.85
N LEU A 15 -3.83 -9.57 8.04
CA LEU A 15 -5.12 -10.27 7.97
C LEU A 15 -6.32 -9.34 7.70
N LEU A 16 -6.12 -8.30 6.89
CA LEU A 16 -7.15 -7.31 6.58
C LEU A 16 -7.75 -7.50 5.19
N SER A 17 -9.06 -7.23 5.09
CA SER A 17 -9.70 -6.98 3.80
C SER A 17 -9.16 -5.68 3.18
N GLN A 18 -9.31 -5.48 1.87
CA GLN A 18 -8.94 -4.21 1.23
C GLN A 18 -9.68 -3.02 1.86
N GLN A 19 -10.94 -3.24 2.24
CA GLN A 19 -11.77 -2.20 2.86
C GLN A 19 -11.28 -1.85 4.27
N ASP A 20 -10.91 -2.84 5.09
CA ASP A 20 -10.42 -2.57 6.44
C ASP A 20 -9.01 -1.99 6.42
N PHE A 21 -8.16 -2.43 5.49
CA PHE A 21 -6.86 -1.79 5.29
C PHE A 21 -7.01 -0.33 4.87
N ALA A 22 -7.93 -0.03 3.94
CA ALA A 22 -8.23 1.34 3.53
C ALA A 22 -8.65 2.23 4.71
N LYS A 23 -9.49 1.71 5.62
CA LYS A 23 -9.86 2.40 6.86
C LYS A 23 -8.65 2.67 7.76
N GLN A 24 -7.73 1.72 7.90
CA GLN A 24 -6.54 1.86 8.76
C GLN A 24 -5.58 2.97 8.29
N ILE A 25 -5.48 3.18 6.97
CA ILE A 25 -4.59 4.20 6.37
C ILE A 25 -5.37 5.42 5.85
N ASN A 26 -6.64 5.56 6.24
CA ASN A 26 -7.52 6.68 5.91
C ASN A 26 -7.64 7.01 4.40
N VAL A 27 -7.86 5.97 3.58
CA VAL A 27 -8.15 6.12 2.14
C VAL A 27 -9.42 5.36 1.76
N SER A 28 -9.91 5.56 0.53
CA SER A 28 -11.05 4.79 0.03
C SER A 28 -10.66 3.36 -0.33
N PHE A 29 -11.60 2.43 -0.25
CA PHE A 29 -11.44 1.07 -0.79
C PHE A 29 -10.98 1.09 -2.26
N CYS A 30 -11.59 1.96 -3.08
CA CYS A 30 -11.23 2.10 -4.50
C CYS A 30 -9.76 2.48 -4.69
N THR A 31 -9.20 3.28 -3.78
CA THR A 31 -7.79 3.67 -3.79
C THR A 31 -6.88 2.46 -3.59
N VAL A 32 -7.11 1.66 -2.55
CA VAL A 32 -6.37 0.41 -2.30
C VAL A 32 -6.52 -0.57 -3.45
N ASN A 33 -7.75 -0.75 -3.96
CA ASN A 33 -8.02 -1.63 -5.10
C ASN A 33 -7.21 -1.22 -6.35
N ARG A 34 -7.10 0.07 -6.65
CA ARG A 34 -6.27 0.55 -7.77
C ARG A 34 -4.78 0.26 -7.57
N TRP A 35 -4.27 0.43 -6.35
CA TRP A 35 -2.86 0.14 -6.04
C TRP A 35 -2.54 -1.36 -6.18
N GLU A 36 -3.35 -2.24 -5.59
CA GLU A 36 -3.09 -3.69 -5.65
C GLU A 36 -3.25 -4.28 -7.05
N ASN A 37 -4.01 -3.61 -7.93
CA ASN A 37 -4.16 -3.98 -9.34
C ASN A 37 -3.21 -3.23 -10.28
N GLY A 38 -2.28 -2.40 -9.76
CA GLY A 38 -1.33 -1.64 -10.58
C GLY A 38 -1.97 -0.56 -11.47
N LYS A 39 -3.17 -0.10 -11.14
CA LYS A 39 -3.89 0.99 -11.85
C LYS A 39 -3.54 2.39 -11.34
N ALA A 40 -2.78 2.47 -10.26
CA ALA A 40 -2.23 3.68 -9.67
C ALA A 40 -1.12 3.31 -8.69
N ILE A 41 -0.27 4.27 -8.35
CA ILE A 41 0.74 4.15 -7.30
C ILE A 41 0.33 5.09 -6.14
N PRO A 42 0.60 4.73 -4.87
CA PRO A 42 0.31 5.62 -3.76
C PRO A 42 1.17 6.88 -3.83
N ASN A 43 0.60 8.03 -3.49
CA ASN A 43 1.36 9.27 -3.37
C ASN A 43 2.15 9.30 -2.05
N TYR A 44 3.01 10.32 -1.88
CA TYR A 44 3.87 10.46 -0.70
C TYR A 44 3.10 10.40 0.63
N LYS A 45 1.94 11.06 0.71
CA LYS A 45 1.08 11.04 1.90
C LYS A 45 0.61 9.61 2.23
N ALA A 46 0.09 8.90 1.25
CA ALA A 46 -0.36 7.52 1.42
C ALA A 46 0.79 6.56 1.78
N LEU A 47 1.98 6.76 1.22
CA LEU A 47 3.17 5.99 1.58
C LEU A 47 3.58 6.22 3.03
N SER A 48 3.52 7.47 3.50
CA SER A 48 3.73 7.80 4.91
C SER A 48 2.71 7.11 5.81
N ASP A 49 1.43 7.13 5.43
CA ASP A 49 0.36 6.50 6.21
C ASP A 49 0.52 4.96 6.25
N ILE A 50 0.94 4.34 5.15
CA ILE A 50 1.27 2.90 5.09
C ILE A 50 2.51 2.60 5.95
N LYS A 51 3.54 3.45 5.91
CA LYS A 51 4.74 3.29 6.74
C LYS A 51 4.40 3.34 8.23
N ASP A 52 3.56 4.28 8.64
CA ASP A 52 3.09 4.40 10.02
C ASP A 52 2.23 3.21 10.44
N PHE A 53 1.38 2.71 9.55
CA PHE A 53 0.63 1.47 9.76
C PHE A 53 1.58 0.27 9.98
N CYS A 54 2.57 0.10 9.11
CA CYS A 54 3.57 -0.97 9.24
C CYS A 54 4.32 -0.89 10.57
N LYS A 55 4.75 0.32 10.97
CA LYS A 55 5.41 0.56 12.26
C LYS A 55 4.55 0.14 13.45
N LYS A 56 3.25 0.46 13.43
CA LYS A 56 2.30 0.08 14.49
C LYS A 56 2.07 -1.44 14.57
N LYS A 57 2.18 -2.14 13.45
CA LYS A 57 1.98 -3.60 13.35
C LYS A 57 3.26 -4.42 13.46
N GLY A 58 4.43 -3.78 13.52
CA GLY A 58 5.72 -4.48 13.50
C GLY A 58 6.04 -5.14 12.15
N ILE A 59 5.48 -4.60 11.05
CA ILE A 59 5.70 -5.10 9.69
C ILE A 59 6.86 -4.34 9.05
N ALA A 60 7.76 -5.06 8.36
CA ALA A 60 8.83 -4.43 7.59
C ALA A 60 8.25 -3.62 6.42
N PHE A 61 8.53 -2.32 6.39
CA PHE A 61 8.16 -1.45 5.28
C PHE A 61 9.30 -1.38 4.26
N ASP A 62 9.16 -2.16 3.19
CA ASP A 62 10.14 -2.28 2.11
C ASP A 62 9.42 -2.06 0.77
N ILE A 63 9.21 -0.79 0.42
CA ILE A 63 8.61 -0.35 -0.84
C ILE A 63 9.65 0.50 -1.59
N ASP A 64 10.23 -0.08 -2.64
CA ASP A 64 11.11 0.64 -3.56
C ASP A 64 10.27 1.45 -4.57
N ILE A 65 10.28 2.77 -4.45
CA ILE A 65 9.46 3.67 -5.29
C ILE A 65 10.20 4.07 -6.58
N ILE A 66 11.48 3.72 -6.70
CA ILE A 66 12.41 4.24 -7.70
C ILE A 66 12.05 3.84 -9.16
N HIS A 67 11.11 2.92 -9.39
CA HIS A 67 10.76 2.45 -10.75
C HIS A 67 9.29 2.65 -11.15
N ALA A 68 8.55 3.51 -10.46
CA ALA A 68 7.10 3.64 -10.65
C ALA A 68 6.68 4.54 -11.84
N GLU A 69 7.63 5.16 -12.55
CA GLU A 69 7.36 6.13 -13.63
C GLU A 69 7.59 5.60 -15.06
N GLU A 70 8.02 4.35 -15.26
CA GLU A 70 8.38 3.84 -16.61
C GLU A 70 7.26 3.16 -17.40
N ASN A 71 5.99 3.25 -16.98
CA ASN A 71 4.87 2.78 -17.81
C ASN A 71 3.78 3.85 -17.90
N LYS A 72 4.13 4.97 -18.55
CA LYS A 72 3.15 5.87 -19.16
C LYS A 72 3.08 5.62 -20.65
#